data_AF-A0AAW4N532-F1
#
_entry.id   AF-A0AAW4N532-F1
#
_cell.length_a   1.000
_cell.length_b   1.000
_cell.length_c   1.000
_cell.angle_alpha   90.00
_cell.angle_beta   90.00
_cell.angle_gamma   90.00
#
_symmetry.space_group_name_H-M   'P 1'
#
loop_
_entity.id
_entity.type
_entity.pdbx_description
1 polymer ?
#
loop_
_entity_poly.entity_id
_entity_poly.type
_entity_poly.pdbx_seq_one_letter_code
_entity_poly.pdbx_strand_id
1 'polypeptide(L)'
;MNLVLIKNLILINMWSIRILTFIYVCFLSIKATAQEIPNDIPSPTVASLAKFGDIPVSMFTGTPKITIPIFELKSLEKSMPISLDYDASGFQINALPSCTGHNWTLQAGGVITRQRVGN
;
A
#
# COMPACT_ATOMS: atom_id res chain seq x y z
N MET A 1 -39.81 63.18 -13.01
CA MET A 1 -38.88 62.06 -12.71
C MET A 1 -38.91 61.10 -13.89
N ASN A 2 -37.81 60.98 -14.65
CA ASN A 2 -37.81 60.29 -15.95
C ASN A 2 -38.14 58.80 -15.78
N LEU A 3 -39.12 58.29 -16.54
CA LEU A 3 -39.53 56.88 -16.54
C LEU A 3 -38.36 55.92 -16.79
N VAL A 4 -37.34 56.37 -17.54
CA VAL A 4 -36.09 55.65 -17.83
C VAL A 4 -35.28 55.40 -16.55
N LEU A 5 -35.18 56.38 -15.65
CA LEU A 5 -34.46 56.23 -14.37
C LEU A 5 -35.16 55.24 -13.44
N ILE A 6 -36.50 55.26 -13.42
CA ILE A 6 -37.31 54.35 -12.60
C ILE A 6 -37.16 52.90 -13.10
N LYS A 7 -37.20 52.68 -14.42
CA LYS A 7 -36.96 51.35 -15.01
C LYS A 7 -35.57 50.83 -14.69
N ASN A 8 -34.53 51.68 -14.78
CA ASN A 8 -33.16 51.27 -14.46
C ASN A 8 -33.00 50.91 -12.98
N LEU A 9 -33.62 51.67 -12.07
CA LEU A 9 -33.62 51.39 -10.63
C LEU A 9 -34.31 50.04 -10.30
N ILE A 10 -35.45 49.75 -10.93
CA ILE A 10 -36.14 48.46 -10.77
C ILE A 10 -35.30 47.31 -11.33
N LEU A 11 -34.64 47.50 -12.47
CA LEU A 11 -33.78 46.48 -13.07
C LEU A 11 -32.60 46.14 -12.17
N ILE A 12 -31.95 47.15 -11.59
CA ILE A 12 -30.81 46.99 -10.67
C ILE A 12 -31.25 46.23 -9.40
N ASN A 13 -32.40 46.59 -8.82
CA ASN A 13 -32.94 45.89 -7.64
C ASN A 13 -33.37 44.45 -7.95
N MET A 14 -33.84 44.19 -9.16
CA MET A 14 -34.20 42.83 -9.58
C MET A 14 -32.95 41.96 -9.80
N TRP A 15 -31.86 42.54 -10.30
CA TRP A 15 -30.58 41.85 -10.44
C TRP A 15 -29.92 41.57 -9.09
N SER A 16 -29.98 42.51 -8.14
CA SER A 16 -29.40 42.32 -6.81
C SER A 16 -30.10 41.22 -6.01
N ILE A 17 -31.43 41.11 -6.10
CA ILE A 17 -32.20 40.03 -5.46
C ILE A 17 -31.82 38.66 -6.05
N ARG A 18 -31.69 38.56 -7.38
CA ARG A 18 -31.27 37.31 -8.04
C ARG A 18 -29.88 36.88 -7.61
N ILE A 19 -28.93 37.81 -7.50
CA ILE A 19 -27.57 37.54 -7.03
C ILE A 19 -27.56 37.08 -5.57
N LEU A 20 -28.33 37.76 -4.69
CA LEU A 20 -28.45 37.37 -3.28
C LEU A 20 -29.05 35.97 -3.11
N THR A 21 -30.10 35.64 -3.87
CA THR A 21 -30.69 34.29 -3.83
C THR A 21 -29.73 33.21 -4.32
N PHE A 22 -28.91 33.50 -5.34
CA PHE A 22 -27.91 32.57 -5.85
C PHE A 22 -26.78 32.30 -4.83
N ILE A 23 -26.30 33.35 -4.16
CA ILE A 23 -25.28 33.25 -3.11
C ILE A 23 -25.81 32.41 -1.93
N TYR A 24 -27.06 32.62 -1.52
CA TYR A 24 -27.69 31.86 -0.44
C TYR A 24 -27.76 30.35 -0.74
N VAL A 25 -28.10 29.98 -1.98
CA VAL A 25 -28.15 28.57 -2.43
C VAL A 25 -26.76 27.94 -2.49
N CYS A 26 -25.74 28.70 -2.92
CA CYS A 26 -24.35 28.24 -2.90
C CYS A 26 -23.87 27.94 -1.47
N PHE A 27 -24.26 28.77 -0.50
CA PHE A 27 -23.89 28.56 0.91
C PHE A 27 -24.52 27.31 1.52
N LEU A 28 -25.76 26.97 1.13
CA LEU A 28 -26.44 25.73 1.56
C LEU A 28 -25.82 24.45 0.99
N SER A 29 -25.02 24.57 -0.07
CA SER A 29 -24.42 23.43 -0.79
C SER A 29 -23.08 22.97 -0.22
N ILE A 30 -22.51 23.69 0.76
CA ILE A 30 -21.23 23.32 1.38
C ILE A 30 -21.46 22.11 2.29
N LYS A 31 -20.98 20.95 1.88
CA LYS A 31 -20.87 19.76 2.74
C LYS A 31 -19.44 19.70 3.27
N ALA A 32 -19.25 19.91 4.57
CA ALA A 32 -17.99 19.67 5.24
C ALA A 32 -17.95 18.20 5.67
N THR A 33 -17.21 17.35 4.95
CA THR A 33 -16.91 16.00 5.42
C THR A 33 -15.58 16.04 6.16
N ALA A 34 -15.59 15.71 7.46
CA ALA A 34 -14.36 15.45 8.20
C ALA A 34 -13.78 14.09 7.76
N GLN A 35 -12.46 13.91 7.92
CA GLN A 35 -11.82 12.61 7.70
C GLN A 35 -12.41 11.61 8.69
N GLU A 36 -13.09 10.57 8.19
CA GLU A 36 -13.48 9.44 9.01
C GLU A 36 -12.23 8.67 9.40
N ILE A 37 -11.88 8.69 10.69
CA ILE A 37 -10.95 7.72 11.24
C ILE A 37 -11.65 6.37 11.12
N PRO A 38 -11.07 5.37 10.41
CA PRO A 38 -11.67 4.04 10.36
C PRO A 38 -11.85 3.54 11.80
N ASN A 39 -13.09 3.26 12.20
CA ASN A 39 -13.39 2.78 13.55
C ASN A 39 -12.87 1.35 13.81
N ASP A 40 -12.42 0.67 12.76
CA ASP A 40 -11.75 -0.63 12.82
C ASP A 40 -10.23 -0.48 12.72
N ILE A 41 -9.62 0.23 13.68
CA ILE A 41 -8.19 0.04 13.93
C ILE A 41 -8.10 -1.20 14.82
N PRO A 42 -7.73 -2.38 14.28
CA PRO A 42 -7.60 -3.58 15.10
C PRO A 42 -6.59 -3.32 16.21
N SER A 43 -6.83 -3.91 17.38
CA SER A 43 -5.86 -3.85 18.47
C SER A 43 -4.50 -4.37 17.97
N PRO A 44 -3.36 -3.90 18.53
CA PRO A 44 -2.04 -4.34 18.10
C PRO A 44 -1.89 -5.87 18.08
N THR A 45 -2.60 -6.57 18.98
CA THR A 45 -2.68 -8.02 19.04
C THR A 45 -3.44 -8.64 17.86
N VAL A 46 -4.54 -8.04 17.42
CA VAL A 46 -5.29 -8.51 16.24
C VAL A 46 -4.53 -8.17 14.96
N ALA A 47 -3.88 -7.01 14.91
CA ALA A 47 -3.03 -6.60 13.79
C ALA A 47 -1.81 -7.51 13.62
N SER A 48 -1.20 -7.98 14.72
CA SER A 48 -0.11 -8.97 14.63
C SER A 48 -0.63 -10.35 14.23
N LEU A 49 -1.82 -10.75 14.71
CA LEU A 49 -2.47 -12.00 14.29
C LEU A 49 -2.77 -12.03 12.78
N ALA A 50 -3.25 -10.91 12.22
CA ALA A 50 -3.50 -10.78 10.78
C ALA A 50 -2.23 -11.04 9.94
N LYS A 51 -1.07 -10.57 10.40
CA LYS A 51 0.23 -10.82 9.72
C LYS A 51 0.59 -12.30 9.62
N PHE A 52 0.14 -13.14 10.55
CA PHE A 52 0.36 -14.60 10.46
C PHE A 52 -0.53 -15.25 9.39
N GLY A 53 -1.69 -14.66 9.08
CA GLY A 53 -2.55 -15.13 7.99
C GLY A 53 -1.99 -14.82 6.60
N ASP A 54 -1.24 -13.72 6.47
CA ASP A 54 -0.68 -13.26 5.20
C ASP A 54 0.57 -14.04 4.73
N ILE A 55 1.25 -14.75 5.64
CA ILE A 55 2.43 -15.55 5.29
C ILE A 55 1.96 -16.97 4.94
N PRO A 56 2.06 -17.39 3.67
CA PRO A 56 1.58 -18.71 3.27
C PRO A 56 2.40 -19.79 3.99
N VAL A 57 1.70 -20.59 4.79
CA VAL A 57 2.25 -21.80 5.41
C VAL A 57 2.02 -22.99 4.50
N SER A 58 3.03 -23.83 4.35
CA SER A 58 2.86 -25.13 3.72
C SER A 58 1.99 -26.00 4.64
N MET A 59 0.81 -26.40 4.17
CA MET A 59 -0.09 -27.28 4.95
C MET A 59 0.51 -28.68 5.18
N PHE A 60 1.51 -29.08 4.39
CA PHE A 60 2.18 -30.37 4.52
C PHE A 60 3.32 -30.36 5.55
N THR A 61 4.11 -29.29 5.59
CA THR A 61 5.29 -29.18 6.48
C THR A 61 5.08 -28.25 7.68
N GLY A 62 3.99 -27.48 7.71
CA GLY A 62 3.72 -26.48 8.73
C GLY A 62 4.68 -25.28 8.72
N THR A 63 5.56 -25.19 7.72
CA THR A 63 6.59 -24.14 7.65
C THR A 63 6.09 -22.92 6.86
N PRO A 64 6.23 -21.70 7.41
CA PRO A 64 5.91 -20.48 6.68
C PRO A 64 6.94 -20.22 5.58
N LYS A 65 6.46 -19.81 4.39
CA LYS A 65 7.33 -19.35 3.31
C LYS A 65 7.60 -17.86 3.44
N ILE A 66 8.82 -17.51 3.83
CA ILE A 66 9.25 -16.11 4.03
C ILE A 66 10.24 -15.73 2.93
N THR A 67 9.82 -14.84 2.04
CA THR A 67 10.64 -14.29 0.94
C THR A 67 10.65 -12.77 1.02
N ILE A 68 11.83 -12.18 1.16
CA ILE A 68 12.03 -10.72 1.24
C ILE A 68 12.66 -10.24 -0.07
N PRO A 69 11.94 -9.52 -0.94
CA PRO A 69 12.53 -8.92 -2.12
C PRO A 69 13.49 -7.80 -1.71
N ILE A 70 14.76 -7.89 -2.12
CA ILE A 70 15.79 -6.88 -1.80
C ILE A 70 15.85 -5.85 -2.93
N PHE A 71 15.93 -6.33 -4.17
CA PHE A 71 16.12 -5.48 -5.33
C PHE A 71 15.65 -6.21 -6.59
N GLU A 72 15.27 -5.47 -7.63
CA GLU A 72 14.96 -6.06 -8.92
C GLU A 72 15.92 -5.48 -9.97
N LEU A 73 16.82 -6.32 -10.48
CA LEU A 73 17.70 -5.91 -11.58
C LEU A 73 16.86 -5.84 -12.86
N LYS A 74 16.64 -4.62 -13.36
CA LYS A 74 15.91 -4.38 -14.61
C LYS A 74 16.90 -4.09 -15.74
N SER A 75 16.92 -4.96 -16.74
CA SER A 75 17.57 -4.73 -18.03
C SER A 75 16.49 -4.59 -19.11
N LEU A 76 16.86 -4.05 -20.28
CA LEU A 76 15.96 -3.81 -21.43
C LEU A 76 15.14 -5.05 -21.85
N GLU A 77 15.71 -6.25 -21.70
CA GLU A 77 15.08 -7.50 -22.15
C GLU A 77 14.81 -8.51 -21.01
N LYS A 78 15.26 -8.24 -19.78
CA LYS A 78 15.15 -9.20 -18.67
C LYS A 78 15.11 -8.52 -17.31
N SER A 79 14.16 -8.89 -16.48
CA SER A 79 14.17 -8.60 -15.06
C SER A 79 14.65 -9.81 -14.26
N MET A 80 15.50 -9.57 -13.27
CA MET A 80 15.95 -10.58 -12.33
C MET A 80 15.73 -10.09 -10.90
N PRO A 81 14.71 -10.62 -10.19
CA PRO A 81 14.51 -10.28 -8.80
C PRO A 81 15.65 -10.88 -7.95
N ILE A 82 16.22 -10.04 -7.10
CA ILE A 82 17.10 -10.41 -6.01
C ILE A 82 16.25 -10.50 -4.75
N SER A 83 16.12 -11.69 -4.18
CA SER A 83 15.35 -11.92 -2.95
C SER A 83 16.14 -12.72 -1.93
N LEU A 84 15.75 -12.58 -0.67
CA LEU A 84 16.27 -13.36 0.44
C LEU A 84 15.16 -14.30 0.93
N ASP A 85 15.42 -15.59 0.89
CA ASP A 85 14.50 -16.61 1.40
C ASP A 85 14.96 -17.09 2.78
N TYR A 86 14.02 -17.18 3.72
CA TYR A 86 14.27 -17.75 5.04
C TYR A 86 13.60 -19.11 5.19
N ASP A 87 14.37 -20.10 5.64
CA ASP A 87 13.85 -21.40 6.03
C ASP A 87 13.48 -21.42 7.51
N ALA A 88 12.17 -21.50 7.76
CA ALA A 88 11.60 -21.57 9.09
C ALA A 88 11.45 -23.01 9.62
N SER A 89 12.08 -24.02 9.00
CA SER A 89 12.05 -25.43 9.46
C SER A 89 12.77 -25.67 10.80
N GLY A 90 13.43 -24.66 11.35
CA GLY A 90 14.15 -24.71 12.63
C GLY A 90 15.67 -24.56 12.47
N PHE A 91 16.34 -24.28 13.58
CA PHE A 91 17.79 -24.05 13.63
C PHE A 91 18.53 -25.37 13.88
N GLN A 92 19.39 -25.79 12.96
CA GLN A 92 20.21 -27.00 13.10
C GLN A 92 21.62 -26.62 13.54
N ILE A 93 22.00 -27.00 14.77
CA ILE A 93 23.29 -26.61 15.36
C ILE A 93 24.50 -27.01 14.48
N ASN A 94 24.39 -28.13 13.77
CA ASN A 94 25.46 -28.67 12.93
C ASN A 94 25.41 -28.20 11.46
N ALA A 95 24.43 -27.39 11.08
CA ALA A 95 24.34 -26.90 9.71
C ALA A 95 25.30 -25.73 9.50
N LEU A 96 26.04 -25.77 8.39
CA LEU A 96 26.95 -24.68 8.01
C LEU A 96 26.11 -23.48 7.54
N PRO A 97 26.36 -22.27 8.06
CA PRO A 97 25.67 -21.08 7.60
C PRO A 97 26.08 -20.75 6.16
N SER A 98 25.15 -20.16 5.39
CA SER A 98 25.47 -19.60 4.09
C SER A 98 26.19 -18.25 4.25
N CYS A 99 26.57 -17.61 3.14
CA CYS A 99 27.12 -16.26 3.15
C CYS A 99 26.15 -15.20 3.72
N THR A 100 24.85 -15.50 3.76
CA THR A 100 23.81 -14.65 4.35
C THR A 100 23.40 -15.08 5.76
N GLY A 101 24.05 -16.10 6.32
CA GLY A 101 23.76 -16.62 7.66
C GLY A 101 22.98 -17.93 7.66
N HIS A 102 22.59 -18.37 8.86
CA HIS A 102 21.88 -19.63 9.03
C HIS A 102 20.44 -19.52 8.50
N ASN A 103 19.97 -20.54 7.77
CA ASN A 103 18.63 -20.60 7.16
C ASN A 103 18.27 -19.47 6.19
N TRP A 104 19.22 -18.60 5.84
CA TRP A 104 19.01 -17.56 4.83
C TRP A 104 19.66 -17.96 3.51
N THR A 105 18.91 -17.81 2.42
CA THR A 105 19.40 -18.07 1.06
C THR A 105 19.17 -16.86 0.18
N LEU A 106 20.26 -16.34 -0.41
CA LEU A 106 20.19 -15.27 -1.40
C LEU A 106 19.86 -15.82 -2.79
N GLN A 107 18.71 -15.43 -3.33
CA GLN A 107 18.34 -15.66 -4.72
C GLN A 107 18.81 -14.49 -5.56
N ALA A 108 19.92 -14.66 -6.27
CA ALA A 108 20.51 -13.62 -7.13
C ALA A 108 21.03 -14.17 -8.46
N GLY A 109 20.31 -15.12 -9.08
CA GLY A 109 20.53 -15.50 -10.49
C GLY A 109 21.40 -16.73 -10.74
N GLY A 110 21.90 -17.38 -9.70
CA GLY A 110 22.54 -18.71 -9.81
C GLY A 110 23.67 -18.91 -8.81
N VAL A 111 23.99 -20.18 -8.55
CA VAL A 111 25.14 -20.59 -7.74
C VAL A 111 25.92 -21.65 -8.52
N ILE A 112 27.25 -21.58 -8.52
CA ILE A 112 28.10 -22.60 -9.14
C ILE A 112 28.51 -23.59 -8.04
N THR A 113 27.91 -24.78 -8.03
CA THR A 113 28.33 -25.87 -7.14
C THR A 113 29.19 -26.88 -7.89
N ARG A 114 30.23 -27.40 -7.24
CA ARG A 114 31.03 -28.52 -7.73
C ARG A 114 30.94 -29.65 -6.74
N GLN A 115 30.27 -30.73 -7.10
CA GLN A 115 30.25 -31.97 -6.32
C GLN A 115 31.16 -32.99 -7.00
N ARG A 116 32.16 -33.50 -6.28
CA ARG A 116 32.90 -34.68 -6.73
C ARG A 116 32.13 -35.91 -6.31
N VAL A 117 31.67 -36.71 -7.26
CA VAL A 117 31.17 -38.06 -7.00
C VAL A 117 32.39 -38.97 -6.87
N GLY A 118 32.58 -39.57 -5.70
CA GLY A 118 33.61 -40.58 -5.48
C GLY A 118 33.14 -41.93 -6.03
N ASN A 119 34.06 -42.68 -6.66
CA ASN A 119 33.86 -44.09 -7.01
C ASN A 119 33.96 -44.99 -5.77
#